data_AF-A0A382ULT4-F1
#
_entry.id   AF-A0A382ULT4-F1
#
_cell.length_a   1.000
_cell.length_b   1.000
_cell.length_c   1.000
_cell.angle_alpha   90.00
_cell.angle_beta   90.00
_cell.angle_gamma   90.00
#
_symmetry.space_group_name_H-M   'P 1'
#
loop_
_entity.id
_entity.type
_entity.pdbx_description
1 polymer ?
#
loop_
_entity_poly.entity_id
_entity_poly.type
_entity_poly.pdbx_seq_one_letter_code
_entity_poly.pdbx_strand_id
1 'polypeptide(L)'
;MSRIRSTDTGIERRLRYALWAKGFRYRKNYRRIIGTPDIVFVGKKVAVFCDSSFWHGRRWQQQKKRLKSNRDYWIAKIERNKARDRRVNRSLRRKGWVVIRFWDVDIEQKLPECVKRVSEALSNG
;
A
#
# COMPACT_ATOMS: atom_id res chain seq x y z
N MET A 1 11.46 -9.16 20.03
CA MET A 1 10.55 -8.54 19.01
C MET A 1 11.10 -8.81 17.61
N SER A 2 10.90 -10.02 17.10
CA SER A 2 11.61 -10.58 15.93
C SER A 2 10.71 -10.65 14.69
N ARG A 3 11.26 -10.22 13.55
CA ARG A 3 10.78 -10.36 12.16
C ARG A 3 9.57 -9.55 11.71
N ILE A 4 9.65 -8.23 11.82
CA ILE A 4 8.89 -7.33 10.93
C ILE A 4 9.60 -7.34 9.57
N ARG A 5 9.18 -8.22 8.66
CA ARG A 5 9.64 -8.19 7.26
C ARG A 5 9.03 -6.97 6.57
N SER A 6 9.87 -6.16 5.94
CA SER A 6 9.48 -4.93 5.24
C SER A 6 8.81 -5.18 3.89
N THR A 7 8.82 -6.42 3.39
CA THR A 7 8.28 -6.84 2.08
C THR A 7 7.90 -8.31 2.16
N ASP A 8 6.85 -8.71 1.46
CA ASP A 8 6.31 -10.09 1.43
C ASP A 8 5.61 -10.51 2.72
N THR A 9 4.93 -9.55 3.35
CA THR A 9 3.99 -9.83 4.44
C THR A 9 2.92 -10.82 3.96
N GLY A 10 2.39 -11.66 4.86
CA GLY A 10 1.34 -12.64 4.51
C GLY A 10 0.13 -12.00 3.81
N ILE A 11 -0.09 -10.72 4.06
CA ILE A 11 -1.19 -9.92 3.56
C ILE A 11 -0.99 -9.51 2.09
N GLU A 12 0.21 -9.04 1.71
CA GLU A 12 0.55 -8.80 0.29
C GLU A 12 0.36 -10.09 -0.53
N ARG A 13 0.82 -11.23 0.01
CA ARG A 13 0.64 -12.54 -0.63
C ARG A 13 -0.83 -12.87 -0.83
N ARG A 14 -1.68 -12.63 0.17
CA ARG A 14 -3.13 -12.88 0.10
C ARG A 14 -3.79 -12.09 -1.03
N LEU A 15 -3.52 -10.79 -1.13
CA LEU A 15 -4.04 -9.95 -2.22
C LEU A 15 -3.52 -10.41 -3.59
N ARG A 16 -2.23 -10.72 -3.69
CA ARG A 16 -1.59 -11.21 -4.91
C ARG A 16 -2.23 -12.52 -5.40
N TYR A 17 -2.37 -13.51 -4.53
CA TYR A 17 -3.00 -14.78 -4.91
C TYR A 17 -4.44 -14.60 -5.36
N ALA A 18 -5.22 -13.74 -4.68
CA ALA A 18 -6.60 -13.48 -5.07
C ALA A 18 -6.70 -12.80 -6.44
N LEU A 19 -5.82 -11.85 -6.75
CA LEU A 19 -5.74 -11.22 -8.07
C LEU A 19 -5.32 -12.21 -9.16
N TRP A 20 -4.35 -13.07 -8.86
CA TRP A 20 -3.90 -14.11 -9.79
C TRP A 20 -4.99 -15.15 -10.07
N ALA A 21 -5.73 -15.58 -9.05
CA ALA A 21 -6.86 -16.49 -9.20
C ALA A 21 -7.99 -15.91 -10.06
N LYS A 22 -8.11 -14.58 -10.13
CA LYS A 22 -9.01 -13.85 -11.03
C LYS A 22 -8.46 -13.67 -12.45
N GLY A 23 -7.26 -14.17 -12.74
CA GLY A 23 -6.62 -14.09 -14.05
C GLY A 23 -5.77 -12.83 -14.28
N PHE A 24 -5.68 -11.93 -13.30
CA PHE A 24 -4.90 -10.70 -13.45
C PHE A 24 -3.39 -10.97 -13.39
N ARG A 25 -2.65 -10.44 -14.37
CA ARG A 25 -1.19 -10.53 -14.43
C ARG A 25 -0.56 -9.20 -14.05
N TYR A 26 0.36 -9.24 -13.10
CA TYR A 26 0.99 -8.05 -12.53
C TYR A 26 2.50 -8.25 -12.35
N ARG A 27 3.22 -7.14 -12.16
CA ARG A 27 4.60 -7.11 -11.67
C ARG A 27 4.58 -6.84 -10.17
N LYS A 28 5.41 -7.55 -9.41
CA LYS A 28 5.60 -7.32 -7.97
C LYS A 28 6.86 -6.50 -7.70
N ASN A 29 6.87 -5.71 -6.63
CA ASN A 29 8.05 -4.97 -6.16
C ASN A 29 8.78 -4.21 -7.27
N TYR A 30 8.03 -3.46 -8.08
CA TYR A 30 8.56 -2.87 -9.31
C TYR A 30 9.39 -1.62 -9.01
N ARG A 31 10.69 -1.82 -8.77
CA ARG A 31 11.67 -0.77 -8.38
C ARG A 31 11.86 0.36 -9.40
N ARG A 32 11.42 0.16 -10.65
CA ARG A 32 11.45 1.20 -11.69
C ARG A 32 10.42 2.31 -11.47
N ILE A 33 9.45 2.11 -10.58
CA ILE A 33 8.44 3.10 -10.22
C ILE A 33 8.74 3.69 -8.84
N ILE A 34 8.60 5.01 -8.73
CA ILE A 34 8.77 5.74 -7.47
C ILE A 34 7.85 5.18 -6.39
N GLY A 35 8.41 4.96 -5.20
CA GLY A 35 7.69 4.38 -4.07
C GLY A 35 7.64 2.85 -4.08
N THR A 36 8.13 2.19 -5.13
CA THR A 36 8.19 0.71 -5.25
C THR A 36 6.85 0.05 -4.89
N PRO A 37 5.82 0.20 -5.73
CA PRO A 37 4.52 -0.38 -5.43
C PRO A 37 4.62 -1.90 -5.32
N ASP A 38 3.83 -2.49 -4.43
CA ASP A 38 3.79 -3.93 -4.18
C ASP A 38 3.29 -4.69 -5.40
N ILE A 39 2.29 -4.12 -6.09
CA ILE A 39 1.67 -4.68 -7.30
C ILE A 39 1.53 -3.58 -8.34
N VAL A 40 1.95 -3.87 -9.58
CA VAL A 40 1.91 -2.93 -10.70
C VAL A 40 1.33 -3.60 -11.93
N PHE A 41 0.38 -2.91 -12.57
CA PHE A 41 -0.18 -3.23 -13.87
C PHE A 41 0.31 -2.19 -14.88
N VAL A 42 1.45 -2.47 -15.52
CA VAL A 42 2.15 -1.50 -16.37
C VAL A 42 1.29 -1.06 -17.56
N GLY A 43 0.61 -1.99 -18.21
CA GLY A 43 -0.24 -1.70 -19.39
C GLY A 43 -1.41 -0.77 -19.08
N LYS A 44 -2.00 -0.88 -17.88
CA LYS A 44 -3.14 -0.08 -17.41
C LYS A 44 -2.72 1.11 -16.53
N LYS A 45 -1.41 1.32 -16.33
CA LYS A 45 -0.84 2.31 -15.40
C LYS A 45 -1.49 2.28 -14.01
N VAL A 46 -1.76 1.10 -13.46
CA VAL A 46 -2.29 0.96 -12.09
C VAL A 46 -1.16 0.54 -11.14
N ALA A 47 -0.98 1.31 -10.07
CA ALA A 47 -0.04 1.02 -8.98
C ALA A 47 -0.79 0.80 -7.67
N VAL A 48 -0.59 -0.36 -7.05
CA VAL A 48 -1.23 -0.76 -5.80
C VAL A 48 -0.17 -0.84 -4.70
N PHE A 49 -0.44 -0.17 -3.57
CA PHE A 49 0.38 -0.22 -2.36
C PHE A 49 -0.39 -0.89 -1.23
N CYS A 50 0.30 -1.74 -0.46
CA CYS A 50 -0.20 -2.40 0.73
C CYS A 50 0.49 -1.76 1.94
N ASP A 51 -0.16 -0.73 2.51
CA ASP A 51 0.40 0.03 3.62
C ASP A 51 0.07 -0.65 4.95
N SER A 52 1.07 -0.76 5.83
CA SER A 52 0.80 -1.23 7.18
C SER A 52 0.11 -0.16 8.02
N SER A 53 -1.01 -0.52 8.66
CA SER A 53 -1.83 0.39 9.48
C SER A 53 -1.05 1.05 10.61
N PHE A 54 -0.06 0.33 11.16
CA PHE A 54 0.80 0.86 12.21
C PHE A 54 1.85 1.84 11.66
N TRP A 55 2.56 1.44 10.59
CA TRP A 55 3.71 2.20 10.08
C TRP A 55 3.34 3.43 9.24
N HIS A 56 2.16 3.47 8.63
CA HIS A 56 1.67 4.60 7.84
C HIS A 56 0.59 5.42 8.57
N GLY A 57 0.30 5.09 9.84
CA GLY A 57 -0.51 5.92 10.72
C GLY A 57 -2.00 5.90 10.40
N ARG A 58 -2.60 4.72 10.22
CA ARG A 58 -4.07 4.60 10.12
C ARG A 58 -4.67 5.14 11.41
N ARG A 59 -5.50 6.19 11.31
CA ARG A 59 -6.00 6.99 12.46
C ARG A 59 -4.87 7.62 13.29
N TRP A 60 -3.86 8.18 12.62
CA TRP A 60 -2.67 8.78 13.24
C TRP A 60 -2.94 9.70 14.42
N GLN A 61 -3.99 10.55 14.36
CA GLN A 61 -4.33 11.46 15.47
C GLN A 61 -4.64 10.71 16.78
N GLN A 62 -5.22 9.53 16.70
CA GLN A 62 -5.53 8.68 17.87
C GLN A 62 -4.29 7.91 18.32
N GLN A 63 -3.51 7.36 17.37
CA GLN A 63 -2.28 6.63 17.66
C GLN A 63 -1.20 7.54 18.29
N LYS A 64 -1.06 8.78 17.81
CA LYS A 64 -0.12 9.79 18.33
C LYS A 64 -0.31 10.09 19.82
N LYS A 65 -1.55 9.94 20.34
CA LYS A 65 -1.88 10.10 21.76
C LYS A 65 -1.59 8.84 22.59
N ARG A 66 -1.58 7.66 21.97
CA ARG A 66 -1.35 6.36 22.62
C ARG A 66 0.14 5.98 22.72
N LEU A 67 1.03 6.67 22.02
CA LEU A 67 2.48 6.45 22.08
C LEU A 67 3.01 6.83 23.47
N LYS A 68 3.45 5.83 24.24
CA LYS A 68 3.95 6.01 25.61
C LYS A 68 5.47 6.26 25.68
N SER A 69 6.26 5.75 24.74
CA SER A 69 7.73 5.84 24.75
C SER A 69 8.28 6.19 23.36
N ASN A 70 9.44 6.86 23.29
CA ASN A 70 10.10 7.29 22.05
C ASN A 70 9.17 8.08 21.11
N ARG A 71 8.29 8.90 21.71
CA ARG A 71 7.18 9.54 21.03
C ARG A 71 7.66 10.44 19.88
N ASP A 72 8.65 11.30 20.12
CA ASP A 72 9.15 12.23 19.11
C ASP A 72 9.81 11.52 17.93
N TYR A 73 10.59 10.46 18.20
CA TYR A 73 11.17 9.61 17.18
C TYR A 73 10.08 8.96 16.31
N TRP A 74 9.07 8.34 16.93
CA TRP A 74 7.98 7.69 16.21
C TRP A 74 7.10 8.68 15.45
N ILE A 75 6.82 9.84 16.03
CA ILE A 75 6.07 10.92 15.36
C ILE A 75 6.83 11.37 14.12
N ALA A 76 8.10 11.75 14.26
CA ALA A 76 8.91 12.23 13.15
C ALA A 76 9.08 11.17 12.05
N LYS A 77 9.17 9.88 12.43
CA LYS A 77 9.26 8.77 11.47
C LYS A 77 7.96 8.58 10.69
N ILE A 78 6.81 8.54 11.37
CA ILE A 78 5.50 8.35 10.72
C ILE A 78 5.12 9.56 9.87
N GLU A 79 5.41 10.79 10.33
CA GLU A 79 5.17 12.00 9.56
C GLU A 79 6.04 12.05 8.29
N ARG A 80 7.31 11.63 8.36
CA ARG A 80 8.18 11.44 7.19
C ARG A 80 7.63 10.40 6.22
N ASN A 81 7.14 9.26 6.70
CA ASN A 81 6.49 8.24 5.85
C ASN A 81 5.27 8.82 5.13
N LYS A 82 4.38 9.51 5.85
CA LYS A 82 3.20 10.17 5.25
C LYS A 82 3.57 11.26 4.24
N ALA A 83 4.67 12.00 4.48
CA ALA A 83 5.17 12.98 3.52
C ALA A 83 5.71 12.31 2.25
N ARG A 84 6.45 11.21 2.41
CA ARG A 84 6.94 10.38 1.29
C ARG A 84 5.78 9.81 0.48
N ASP A 85 4.76 9.25 1.12
CA ASP A 85 3.58 8.70 0.44
C ASP A 85 2.84 9.75 -0.38
N ARG A 86 2.66 10.95 0.18
CA ARG A 86 2.07 12.09 -0.54
C ARG A 86 2.89 12.45 -1.78
N ARG A 87 4.22 12.46 -1.68
CA ARG A 87 5.12 12.76 -2.82
C ARG A 87 5.04 11.68 -3.89
N VAL A 88 5.07 10.40 -3.50
CA VAL A 88 4.92 9.24 -4.39
C VAL A 88 3.59 9.32 -5.13
N ASN A 89 2.49 9.48 -4.41
CA ASN A 89 1.15 9.54 -4.99
C ASN A 89 1.02 10.68 -6.00
N ARG A 90 1.55 11.87 -5.66
CA ARG A 90 1.54 13.03 -6.54
C ARG A 90 2.36 12.77 -7.81
N SER A 91 3.56 12.20 -7.67
CA SER A 91 4.41 11.90 -8.83
C SER A 91 3.80 10.85 -9.74
N LEU A 92 3.14 9.83 -9.18
CA LEU A 92 2.48 8.79 -9.95
C LEU A 92 1.27 9.32 -10.70
N ARG A 93 0.39 10.07 -10.01
CA ARG A 93 -0.79 10.68 -10.62
C ARG A 93 -0.43 11.63 -11.77
N ARG A 94 0.62 12.44 -11.60
CA ARG A 94 1.15 13.31 -12.67
C ARG A 94 1.65 12.54 -13.90
N LYS A 95 2.11 11.30 -13.72
CA LYS A 95 2.53 10.41 -14.80
C LYS A 95 1.36 9.59 -15.38
N GLY A 96 0.12 9.92 -15.00
CA GLY A 96 -1.09 9.24 -15.45
C GLY A 96 -1.32 7.87 -14.79
N TRP A 97 -0.75 7.63 -13.61
CA TRP A 97 -0.98 6.38 -12.89
C TRP A 97 -2.19 6.47 -11.97
N VAL A 98 -3.01 5.44 -12.00
CA VAL A 98 -4.03 5.19 -10.97
C VAL A 98 -3.33 4.62 -9.75
N VAL A 99 -3.43 5.32 -8.62
CA VAL A 99 -2.80 4.92 -7.35
C VAL A 99 -3.88 4.39 -6.40
N ILE A 100 -3.77 3.11 -6.05
CA ILE A 100 -4.63 2.44 -5.08
C ILE A 100 -3.78 2.10 -3.86
N ARG A 101 -4.28 2.40 -2.66
CA ARG A 101 -3.63 2.05 -1.41
C ARG A 101 -4.60 1.30 -0.53
N PHE A 102 -4.18 0.15 -0.04
CA PHE A 102 -4.93 -0.65 0.91
C PHE A 102 -4.18 -0.72 2.24
N TRP A 103 -4.93 -0.67 3.33
CA TRP A 103 -4.39 -0.97 4.64
C TRP A 103 -4.31 -2.48 4.82
N ASP A 104 -3.27 -2.94 5.51
CA ASP A 104 -3.11 -4.34 5.91
C ASP A 104 -4.40 -4.97 6.50
N VAL A 105 -5.04 -4.28 7.44
CA VAL A 105 -6.31 -4.70 8.06
C VAL A 105 -7.49 -4.77 7.09
N ASP A 106 -7.50 -3.93 6.05
CA ASP A 106 -8.58 -3.94 5.06
C ASP A 106 -8.40 -5.14 4.12
N ILE A 107 -7.16 -5.51 3.76
CA ILE A 107 -6.89 -6.73 2.97
C ILE A 107 -7.23 -7.99 3.78
N GLU A 108 -6.96 -7.97 5.08
CA GLU A 108 -7.26 -9.11 5.97
C GLU A 108 -8.76 -9.33 6.14
N GLN A 109 -9.53 -8.26 6.35
CA GLN A 109 -10.97 -8.33 6.65
C GLN A 109 -11.87 -8.26 5.41
N LYS A 110 -11.43 -7.59 4.34
CA LYS A 110 -12.24 -7.19 3.18
C LYS A 110 -11.51 -7.47 1.86
N LEU A 111 -10.95 -8.68 1.77
CA LEU A 111 -10.21 -9.12 0.59
C LEU A 111 -11.05 -9.05 -0.70
N PRO A 112 -12.31 -9.53 -0.74
CA PRO A 112 -13.12 -9.46 -1.96
C PRO A 112 -13.31 -8.03 -2.47
N GLU A 113 -13.52 -7.07 -1.57
CA GLU A 113 -13.68 -5.65 -1.89
C GLU A 113 -12.38 -5.04 -2.40
N CYS A 114 -11.24 -5.42 -1.82
CA CYS A 114 -9.93 -4.99 -2.31
C CYS A 114 -9.69 -5.47 -3.73
N VAL A 115 -9.99 -6.74 -4.02
CA VAL A 115 -9.86 -7.32 -5.37
C VAL A 115 -10.82 -6.64 -6.35
N LYS A 116 -12.08 -6.42 -5.94
CA LYS A 116 -13.08 -5.72 -6.76
C LYS A 116 -12.59 -4.32 -7.16
N ARG A 117 -12.09 -3.55 -6.20
CA ARG A 117 -11.57 -2.20 -6.44
C ARG A 117 -10.39 -2.17 -7.41
N VAL A 118 -9.49 -3.17 -7.33
CA VAL A 118 -8.41 -3.31 -8.32
C VAL A 118 -8.97 -3.66 -9.69
N SER A 119 -9.93 -4.59 -9.76
CA SER A 119 -10.59 -4.98 -11.02
C SER A 119 -11.25 -3.79 -11.70
N GLU A 120 -12.03 -2.98 -10.98
CA GLU A 120 -12.68 -1.79 -11.50
C GLU A 120 -11.67 -0.78 -12.06
N ALA A 121 -10.54 -0.58 -11.36
CA ALA A 121 -9.49 0.30 -11.82
C ALA A 121 -8.77 -0.21 -13.09
N LEU A 122 -8.77 -1.52 -13.33
CA LEU A 122 -8.20 -2.11 -14.55
C LEU A 122 -9.16 -2.06 -15.74
N SER A 123 -10.47 -2.02 -15.48
CA SER A 123 -11.51 -1.89 -16.51
C SER A 123 -11.71 -0.45 -16.99
N ASN A 124 -11.46 0.54 -16.13
CA ASN A 124 -11.71 1.97 -16.41
C ASN A 124 -10.51 2.71 -17.04
N GLY A 125 -9.54 2.01 -17.62
CA GLY A 125 -8.32 2.61 -18.19
C GLY A 125 -7.78 1.88 -19.41
#